data_AF-A0A438JJ41-F1
#
_entry.id   AF-A0A438JJ41-F1
#
_cell.length_a   1.000
_cell.length_b   1.000
_cell.length_c   1.000
_cell.angle_alpha   90.00
_cell.angle_beta   90.00
_cell.angle_gamma   90.00
#
_symmetry.space_group_name_H-M   'P 1'
#
loop_
_entity.id
_entity.type
_entity.pdbx_description
1 polymer ?
#
loop_
_entity_poly.entity_id
_entity_poly.type
_entity_poly.pdbx_seq_one_letter_code
_entity_poly.pdbx_strand_id
1 'polypeptide(L)'
;MHANMYLPIINKTIERYQSKAKGLGISKRGVPENEQHHLEGETVDLAKKIELLEVSKRRLLGECLDSCSIEELQQIENELEQSLSNIRIQKNHLCKGHIERLKEQERVLGEENAKLRESTAFSVWVAATATIDQTSISTICRNFGGRDRVVHRTTRKTNSPLSVRDLIGDDEYSFKSNSSTSCLQDLQLL
;
A
#
# COMPACT_ATOMS: atom_id res chain seq x y z
N MET A 1 25.05 32.62 -12.05
CA MET A 1 25.03 33.69 -11.01
C MET A 1 25.21 33.17 -9.58
N HIS A 2 24.86 31.91 -9.25
CA HIS A 2 24.98 31.37 -7.89
C HIS A 2 26.44 31.14 -7.41
N ALA A 3 27.35 30.75 -8.31
CA ALA A 3 28.75 30.45 -7.96
C ALA A 3 29.56 31.68 -7.45
N ASN A 4 29.30 32.87 -8.00
CA ASN A 4 29.99 34.11 -7.60
C ASN A 4 29.59 34.62 -6.20
N MET A 5 28.46 34.17 -5.66
CA MET A 5 28.02 34.56 -4.31
C MET A 5 28.81 33.84 -3.21
N TYR A 6 29.21 32.59 -3.46
CA TYR A 6 29.89 31.75 -2.46
C TYR A 6 31.41 31.94 -2.44
N LEU A 7 32.00 32.40 -3.55
CA LEU A 7 33.45 32.60 -3.66
C LEU A 7 34.06 33.50 -2.56
N PRO A 8 33.45 34.64 -2.18
CA PRO A 8 33.96 35.48 -1.09
C PRO A 8 33.91 34.80 0.29
N ILE A 9 32.90 33.95 0.54
CA ILE A 9 32.72 33.23 1.80
C ILE A 9 33.74 32.10 1.92
N ILE A 10 33.97 31.38 0.81
CA ILE A 10 34.98 30.33 0.71
C ILE A 10 36.37 30.91 0.92
N ASN A 11 36.72 32.01 0.26
CA ASN A 11 38.02 32.66 0.40
C ASN A 11 38.30 33.13 1.84
N LYS A 12 37.33 33.82 2.47
CA LYS A 12 37.44 34.21 3.89
C LYS A 12 37.62 33.02 4.81
N THR A 13 36.98 31.89 4.50
CA THR A 13 37.11 30.67 5.28
C THR A 13 38.51 30.08 5.14
N ILE A 14 39.01 29.96 3.90
CA ILE A 14 40.37 29.49 3.59
C ILE A 14 41.42 30.35 4.30
N GLU A 15 41.31 31.68 4.22
CA GLU A 15 42.24 32.62 4.86
C GLU A 15 42.34 32.41 6.38
N ARG A 16 41.21 32.20 7.07
CA ARG A 16 41.21 31.92 8.51
C ARG A 16 41.95 30.63 8.85
N TYR A 17 41.78 29.58 8.05
CA TYR A 17 42.48 28.30 8.27
C TYR A 17 43.97 28.41 7.99
N GLN A 18 44.35 29.08 6.89
CA GLN A 18 45.76 29.34 6.57
C GLN A 18 46.44 30.19 7.66
N SER A 19 45.76 31.20 8.19
CA SER A 19 46.29 32.04 9.26
C SER A 19 46.48 31.26 10.57
N LYS A 20 45.55 30.35 10.91
CA LYS A 20 45.69 29.43 12.05
C LYS A 20 46.82 28.41 11.85
N ALA A 21 46.96 27.84 10.64
CA ALA A 21 48.03 26.90 10.32
C ALA A 21 49.43 27.54 10.38
N LYS A 22 49.55 28.80 9.96
CA LYS A 22 50.77 29.62 10.10
C LYS A 22 51.10 29.90 11.58
N GLY A 23 50.10 30.24 12.40
CA GLY A 23 50.28 30.49 13.84
C GLY A 23 50.66 29.27 14.67
N LEU A 24 50.28 28.06 14.23
CA LEU A 24 50.60 26.79 14.90
C LEU A 24 51.94 26.17 14.47
N GLY A 25 52.72 26.84 13.59
CA GLY A 25 53.99 26.31 13.09
C GLY A 25 53.87 25.10 12.15
N ILE A 26 52.64 24.69 11.81
CA ILE A 26 52.33 23.58 10.90
C ILE A 26 52.88 23.88 9.49
N SER A 27 52.95 25.16 9.12
CA SER A 27 53.51 25.61 7.83
C SER A 27 54.98 25.21 7.59
N LYS A 28 55.76 24.81 8.61
CA LYS A 28 57.14 24.30 8.45
C LYS A 28 57.23 22.77 8.51
N ARG A 29 56.17 22.09 8.95
CA ARG A 29 56.01 20.64 8.89
C ARG A 29 54.96 20.39 7.82
N GLY A 30 55.33 20.69 6.57
CA GLY A 30 54.47 20.43 5.43
C GLY A 30 53.99 18.98 5.48
N VAL A 31 52.73 18.76 5.12
CA VAL A 31 52.31 17.43 4.62
C VAL A 31 53.42 16.97 3.69
N PRO A 32 54.04 15.79 3.91
CA PRO A 32 55.14 15.35 3.06
C PRO A 32 54.65 15.48 1.61
N GLU A 33 55.42 16.11 0.73
CA GLU A 33 55.00 16.40 -0.66
C GLU A 33 54.39 15.16 -1.34
N ASN A 34 54.86 13.97 -0.95
CA ASN A 34 54.32 12.68 -1.36
C ASN A 34 52.83 12.47 -0.99
N GLU A 35 52.39 12.82 0.22
CA GLU A 35 50.97 12.76 0.63
C GLU A 35 50.13 13.82 -0.08
N GLN A 36 50.68 15.02 -0.32
CA GLN A 36 49.98 16.07 -1.07
C GLN A 36 49.77 15.69 -2.54
N HIS A 37 50.80 15.16 -3.20
CA HIS A 37 50.72 14.66 -4.58
C HIS A 37 49.81 13.44 -4.70
N HIS A 38 49.80 12.56 -3.69
CA HIS A 38 48.88 11.42 -3.64
C HIS A 38 47.42 11.88 -3.58
N LEU A 39 47.09 12.80 -2.66
CA LEU A 39 45.74 13.35 -2.54
C LEU A 39 45.31 14.11 -3.80
N GLU A 40 46.22 14.86 -4.43
CA GLU A 40 45.96 15.50 -5.73
C GLU A 40 45.66 14.47 -6.82
N GLY A 41 46.44 13.38 -6.89
CA GLY A 41 46.16 12.26 -7.79
C GLY A 41 44.79 11.64 -7.56
N GLU A 42 44.45 11.33 -6.31
CA GLU A 42 43.14 10.78 -5.94
C GLU A 42 42.00 11.72 -6.35
N THR A 43 42.15 13.04 -6.15
CA THR A 43 41.11 13.99 -6.56
C THR A 43 40.91 14.04 -8.07
N VAL A 44 41.99 13.94 -8.85
CA VAL A 44 41.92 13.88 -10.32
C VAL A 44 41.23 12.60 -10.77
N ASP A 45 41.53 11.47 -10.14
CA ASP A 45 40.93 10.18 -10.50
C ASP A 45 39.44 10.12 -10.13
N LEU A 46 39.07 10.68 -8.98
CA LEU A 46 37.67 10.84 -8.60
C LEU A 46 36.92 11.76 -9.57
N ALA A 47 37.52 12.87 -10.00
CA ALA A 47 36.92 13.78 -10.96
C ALA A 47 36.66 13.09 -12.31
N LYS A 48 37.64 12.32 -12.83
CA LYS A 48 37.45 11.52 -14.04
C LYS A 48 36.34 10.49 -13.89
N LYS A 49 36.27 9.82 -12.73
CA LYS A 49 35.22 8.84 -12.46
C LYS A 49 33.83 9.48 -12.45
N ILE A 50 33.70 10.68 -11.88
CA ILE A 50 32.45 11.45 -11.91
C ILE A 50 32.05 11.77 -13.35
N GLU A 51 32.99 12.27 -14.16
CA GLU A 51 32.73 12.61 -15.56
C GLU A 51 32.25 11.39 -16.37
N LEU A 52 32.90 10.24 -16.20
CA LEU A 52 32.48 8.99 -16.84
C LEU A 52 31.08 8.56 -16.43
N LEU A 53 30.74 8.68 -15.13
CA LEU A 53 29.41 8.37 -14.62
C LEU A 53 28.35 9.34 -15.16
N GLU A 54 28.67 10.62 -15.29
CA GLU A 54 27.77 11.62 -15.87
C GLU A 54 27.51 11.38 -17.35
N VAL A 55 28.54 10.99 -18.11
CA VAL A 55 28.39 10.58 -19.51
C VAL A 55 27.51 9.33 -19.63
N SER A 56 27.78 8.30 -18.83
CA SER A 56 26.98 7.07 -18.79
C SER A 56 25.52 7.37 -18.44
N LYS A 57 25.27 8.19 -17.42
CA LYS A 57 23.92 8.64 -17.05
C LYS A 57 23.21 9.33 -18.21
N ARG A 58 23.85 10.27 -18.89
CA ARG A 58 23.27 10.98 -20.04
C ARG A 58 22.90 10.01 -21.16
N ARG A 59 23.78 9.05 -21.47
CA ARG A 59 23.52 7.99 -22.45
C ARG A 59 22.31 7.13 -22.06
N LEU A 60 22.21 6.70 -20.80
CA LEU A 60 21.05 5.95 -20.29
C LEU A 60 19.74 6.76 -20.34
N LEU A 61 19.82 8.09 -20.30
CA LEU A 61 18.69 9.00 -20.47
C LEU A 61 18.36 9.29 -21.95
N GLY A 62 19.09 8.69 -22.88
CA GLY A 62 18.90 8.88 -24.32
C GLY A 62 19.56 10.15 -24.88
N GLU A 63 20.45 10.79 -24.14
CA GLU A 63 21.17 11.99 -24.56
C GLU A 63 22.53 11.64 -25.22
N CYS A 64 22.96 12.47 -26.18
CA CYS A 64 24.28 12.38 -26.83
C CYS A 64 24.60 11.03 -27.52
N LEU A 65 23.58 10.32 -27.98
CA LEU A 65 23.70 9.01 -28.61
C LEU A 65 24.36 9.02 -30.00
N ASP A 66 24.41 10.19 -30.65
CA ASP A 66 25.01 10.35 -32.00
C ASP A 66 26.49 9.97 -32.05
N SER A 67 27.15 9.94 -30.89
CA SER A 67 28.57 9.59 -30.74
C SER A 67 28.82 8.13 -30.34
N CYS A 68 27.75 7.36 -30.07
CA CYS A 68 27.85 5.98 -29.61
C CYS A 68 28.00 5.02 -30.80
N SER A 69 28.79 3.95 -30.62
CA SER A 69 28.82 2.83 -31.57
C SER A 69 27.55 1.98 -31.47
N ILE A 70 27.34 1.10 -32.46
CA ILE A 70 26.20 0.17 -32.47
C ILE A 70 26.27 -0.76 -31.25
N GLU A 71 27.46 -1.22 -30.89
CA GLU A 71 27.70 -2.10 -29.72
C GLU A 71 27.38 -1.38 -28.41
N GLU A 72 27.79 -0.11 -28.26
CA GLU A 72 27.47 0.69 -27.09
C GLU A 72 25.96 0.94 -26.98
N LEU A 73 25.28 1.19 -28.09
CA LEU A 73 23.82 1.36 -28.13
C LEU A 73 23.10 0.06 -27.72
N GLN A 74 23.54 -1.09 -28.22
CA GLN A 74 22.98 -2.38 -27.83
C GLN A 74 23.17 -2.66 -26.33
N GLN A 75 24.33 -2.28 -25.78
CA GLN A 75 24.58 -2.43 -24.35
C GLN A 75 23.64 -1.55 -23.52
N ILE A 76 23.43 -0.30 -23.92
CA ILE A 76 22.49 0.63 -23.27
C ILE A 76 21.06 0.07 -23.32
N GLU A 77 20.63 -0.43 -24.48
CA GLU A 77 19.31 -1.04 -24.65
C GLU A 77 19.11 -2.23 -23.70
N ASN A 78 20.08 -3.16 -23.67
CA ASN A 78 20.02 -4.34 -22.82
C ASN A 78 19.99 -3.97 -21.33
N GLU A 79 20.77 -2.97 -20.90
CA GLU A 79 20.78 -2.48 -19.53
C GLU A 79 19.42 -1.88 -19.13
N LEU A 80 18.83 -1.08 -20.01
CA LEU A 80 17.51 -0.48 -19.79
C LEU A 80 16.41 -1.55 -19.75
N GLU A 81 16.44 -2.51 -20.67
CA GLU A 81 15.46 -3.60 -20.72
C GLU A 81 15.51 -4.45 -19.44
N GLN A 82 16.71 -4.84 -19.01
CA GLN A 82 16.90 -5.63 -17.79
C GLN A 82 16.41 -4.87 -16.54
N SER A 83 16.77 -3.59 -16.43
CA SER A 83 16.33 -2.74 -15.31
C SER A 83 14.80 -2.57 -15.30
N LEU A 84 14.19 -2.31 -16.46
CA LEU A 84 12.74 -2.20 -16.58
C LEU A 84 12.02 -3.49 -16.24
N SER A 85 12.54 -4.63 -16.69
CA SER A 85 12.00 -5.95 -16.35
C SER A 85 12.00 -6.17 -14.82
N ASN A 86 13.13 -5.91 -14.17
CA ASN A 86 13.25 -6.00 -12.71
C ASN A 86 12.25 -5.09 -11.98
N ILE A 87 12.10 -3.84 -12.43
CA ILE A 87 11.14 -2.89 -11.83
C ILE A 87 9.70 -3.40 -11.99
N ARG A 88 9.35 -3.93 -13.18
CA ARG A 88 8.02 -4.49 -13.44
C ARG A 88 7.74 -5.68 -12.55
N ILE A 89 8.68 -6.61 -12.41
CA ILE A 89 8.57 -7.77 -11.53
C ILE A 89 8.31 -7.33 -10.08
N GLN A 90 9.12 -6.41 -9.57
CA GLN A 90 8.97 -5.89 -8.20
C GLN A 90 7.62 -5.20 -7.98
N LYS A 91 7.19 -4.34 -8.91
CA LYS A 91 5.88 -3.67 -8.84
C LYS A 91 4.74 -4.67 -8.88
N ASN A 92 4.82 -5.67 -9.75
CA ASN A 92 3.82 -6.72 -9.85
C ASN A 92 3.74 -7.55 -8.57
N HIS A 93 4.87 -7.91 -7.98
CA HIS A 93 4.91 -8.64 -6.71
C HIS A 93 4.26 -7.83 -5.57
N LEU A 94 4.59 -6.55 -5.44
CA LEU A 94 3.99 -5.66 -4.44
C LEU A 94 2.48 -5.50 -4.66
N CYS A 95 2.06 -5.27 -5.92
CA CYS A 95 0.66 -5.11 -6.27
C CYS A 95 -0.15 -6.37 -5.95
N LYS A 96 0.37 -7.56 -6.30
CA LYS A 96 -0.24 -8.84 -5.94
C LYS A 96 -0.43 -8.99 -4.44
N GLY A 97 0.60 -8.69 -3.64
CA GLY A 97 0.49 -8.71 -2.18
C GLY A 97 -0.55 -7.74 -1.63
N HIS A 98 -0.66 -6.53 -2.21
CA HIS A 98 -1.72 -5.59 -1.83
C HIS A 98 -3.12 -6.10 -2.16
N ILE A 99 -3.31 -6.71 -3.33
CA ILE A 99 -4.58 -7.31 -3.75
C ILE A 99 -4.98 -8.44 -2.80
N GLU A 100 -4.06 -9.36 -2.49
CA GLU A 100 -4.32 -10.49 -1.60
C GLU A 100 -4.75 -10.03 -0.21
N ARG A 101 -4.05 -9.04 0.35
CA ARG A 101 -4.42 -8.44 1.64
C ARG A 101 -5.81 -7.80 1.60
N LEU A 102 -6.14 -7.06 0.54
CA LEU A 102 -7.46 -6.44 0.41
C LEU A 102 -8.58 -7.47 0.28
N LYS A 103 -8.35 -8.55 -0.48
CA LYS A 103 -9.30 -9.67 -0.59
C LYS A 103 -9.54 -10.35 0.75
N GLU A 104 -8.50 -10.54 1.55
CA GLU A 104 -8.64 -11.11 2.88
C GLU A 104 -9.43 -10.18 3.82
N GLN A 105 -9.19 -8.87 3.75
CA GLN A 105 -9.98 -7.89 4.50
C GLN A 105 -11.45 -7.88 4.07
N GLU A 106 -11.73 -7.95 2.77
CA GLU A 106 -13.07 -8.06 2.23
C GLU A 106 -13.78 -9.32 2.74
N ARG A 107 -13.08 -10.46 2.75
CA ARG A 107 -13.61 -11.73 3.29
C ARG A 107 -13.98 -11.61 4.77
N VAL A 108 -13.05 -11.12 5.60
CA VAL A 108 -13.27 -10.97 7.05
C VAL A 108 -14.43 -10.02 7.34
N LEU A 109 -14.47 -8.87 6.68
CA LEU A 109 -15.55 -7.90 6.85
C LEU A 109 -16.90 -8.45 6.35
N GLY A 110 -16.91 -9.23 5.27
CA GLY A 110 -18.09 -9.92 4.77
C GLY A 110 -18.66 -10.91 5.80
N GLU A 111 -17.81 -11.71 6.43
CA GLU A 111 -18.19 -12.64 7.48
C GLU A 111 -18.72 -11.94 8.73
N GLU A 112 -18.06 -10.86 9.16
CA GLU A 112 -18.52 -10.07 10.30
C GLU A 112 -19.88 -9.41 10.02
N ASN A 113 -20.05 -8.83 8.83
CA ASN A 113 -21.31 -8.20 8.42
C ASN A 113 -22.46 -9.22 8.34
N ALA A 114 -22.20 -10.43 7.82
CA ALA A 114 -23.18 -11.52 7.81
C ALA A 114 -23.62 -11.89 9.23
N LYS A 115 -22.67 -12.04 10.16
CA LYS A 115 -22.95 -12.34 11.57
C LYS A 115 -23.75 -11.25 12.26
N LEU A 116 -23.44 -9.98 12.01
CA LEU A 116 -24.18 -8.85 12.55
C LEU A 116 -25.61 -8.79 12.00
N ARG A 117 -25.80 -9.07 10.72
CA ARG A 117 -27.14 -9.16 10.10
C ARG A 117 -27.98 -10.26 10.74
N GLU A 118 -27.39 -11.42 11.02
CA GLU A 118 -28.08 -12.50 11.71
C GLU A 118 -28.47 -12.10 13.15
N SER A 119 -27.54 -11.49 13.91
CA SER A 119 -27.79 -11.06 15.28
C SER A 119 -28.85 -9.93 15.37
N THR A 120 -28.80 -8.97 14.44
CA THR A 120 -29.78 -7.89 14.37
C THR A 120 -31.14 -8.41 13.94
N ALA A 121 -31.22 -9.28 12.93
CA ALA A 121 -32.46 -9.94 12.54
C ALA A 121 -33.08 -10.74 13.70
N PHE A 122 -32.27 -11.49 14.45
CA PHE A 122 -32.69 -12.19 15.64
C PHE A 122 -33.25 -11.22 16.70
N SER A 123 -32.55 -10.12 16.97
CA SER A 123 -32.98 -9.12 17.95
C SER A 123 -34.30 -8.43 17.56
N VAL A 124 -34.47 -8.10 16.28
CA VAL A 124 -35.72 -7.52 15.75
C VAL A 124 -36.88 -8.52 15.86
N TRP A 125 -36.65 -9.80 15.55
CA TRP A 125 -37.67 -10.84 15.71
C TRP A 125 -38.08 -11.03 17.18
N VAL A 126 -37.12 -11.05 18.11
CA VAL A 126 -37.39 -11.11 19.55
C VAL A 126 -38.21 -9.89 20.01
N ALA A 127 -37.86 -8.69 19.55
CA ALA A 127 -38.63 -7.48 19.88
C ALA A 127 -40.07 -7.53 19.31
N ALA A 128 -40.24 -8.00 18.07
CA ALA A 128 -41.55 -8.13 17.44
C ALA A 128 -42.47 -9.12 18.19
N THR A 129 -41.94 -10.28 18.58
CA THR A 129 -42.69 -11.30 19.33
C THR A 129 -43.08 -10.83 20.74
N ALA A 130 -42.20 -10.13 21.45
CA ALA A 130 -42.51 -9.53 22.75
C ALA A 130 -43.65 -8.48 22.66
N THR A 131 -43.74 -7.75 21.54
CA THR A 131 -44.78 -6.74 21.32
C THR A 131 -46.15 -7.40 21.04
N ILE A 132 -46.17 -8.54 20.35
CA ILE A 132 -47.39 -9.31 20.07
C ILE A 132 -48.00 -9.88 21.36
N ASP A 133 -47.17 -10.38 22.27
CA ASP A 133 -47.60 -10.89 23.58
C ASP A 133 -48.19 -9.77 24.45
N GLN A 134 -47.56 -8.59 24.52
CA GLN A 134 -48.09 -7.46 25.30
C GLN A 134 -49.40 -6.89 24.71
N THR A 135 -49.52 -6.83 23.38
CA THR A 135 -50.72 -6.31 22.71
C THR A 135 -51.90 -7.27 22.87
N SER A 136 -51.65 -8.58 22.78
CA SER A 136 -52.65 -9.62 23.01
C SER A 136 -53.11 -9.67 24.47
N ILE A 137 -52.19 -9.56 25.44
CA ILE A 137 -52.54 -9.48 26.87
C ILE A 137 -53.36 -8.22 27.17
N SER A 138 -52.99 -7.04 26.66
CA SER A 138 -53.74 -5.80 26.92
C SER A 138 -55.14 -5.76 26.31
N THR A 139 -55.35 -6.46 25.18
CA THR A 139 -56.64 -6.55 24.48
C THR A 139 -57.55 -7.57 25.17
N ILE A 140 -56.98 -8.69 25.64
CA ILE A 140 -57.70 -9.66 26.48
C ILE A 140 -58.12 -9.00 27.81
N CYS A 141 -57.22 -8.30 28.50
CA CYS A 141 -57.55 -7.61 29.77
C CYS A 141 -58.62 -6.52 29.62
N ARG A 142 -58.71 -5.84 28.46
CA ARG A 142 -59.78 -4.87 28.18
C ARG A 142 -61.15 -5.52 27.97
N ASN A 143 -61.19 -6.75 27.45
CA ASN A 143 -62.44 -7.47 27.18
C ASN A 143 -62.97 -8.27 28.38
N PHE A 144 -62.14 -8.54 29.40
CA PHE A 144 -62.54 -9.27 30.62
C PHE A 144 -62.99 -8.35 31.77
N GLY A 145 -63.50 -7.16 31.46
CA GLY A 145 -64.26 -6.30 32.38
C GLY A 145 -65.72 -6.75 32.60
N GLY A 146 -66.01 -8.05 32.54
CA GLY A 146 -67.36 -8.59 32.72
C GLY A 146 -67.31 -10.06 33.15
N ARG A 147 -68.03 -10.38 34.22
CA ARG A 147 -68.24 -11.74 34.77
C ARG A 147 -68.56 -12.75 33.65
N ASP A 148 -67.68 -13.72 33.43
CA ASP A 148 -68.02 -15.16 33.48
C ASP A 148 -66.84 -16.10 33.17
N ARG A 149 -66.84 -17.21 33.92
CA ARG A 149 -66.09 -18.49 33.81
C ARG A 149 -64.94 -18.61 32.77
N VAL A 150 -63.70 -18.65 33.27
CA VAL A 150 -62.51 -19.06 32.50
C VAL A 150 -62.53 -20.58 32.27
N VAL A 151 -62.69 -21.00 31.02
CA VAL A 151 -62.36 -22.37 30.58
C VAL A 151 -60.85 -22.42 30.36
N HIS A 152 -60.14 -23.21 31.17
CA HIS A 152 -58.74 -23.53 30.90
C HIS A 152 -58.65 -24.37 29.63
N ARG A 153 -58.36 -23.74 28.49
CA ARG A 153 -57.87 -24.44 27.29
C ARG A 153 -56.36 -24.29 27.25
N THR A 154 -55.65 -25.29 27.78
CA THR A 154 -54.21 -25.42 27.63
C THR A 154 -53.89 -25.62 26.16
N THR A 155 -53.45 -24.58 25.46
CA THR A 155 -52.86 -24.73 24.13
C THR A 155 -51.52 -25.44 24.28
N ARG A 156 -51.41 -26.65 23.71
CA ARG A 156 -50.14 -27.36 23.55
C ARG A 156 -49.16 -26.42 22.83
N LYS A 157 -48.08 -26.02 23.51
CA LYS A 157 -46.86 -25.59 22.84
C LYS A 157 -46.33 -26.79 22.06
N THR A 158 -46.49 -26.80 20.74
CA THR A 158 -45.67 -27.65 19.89
C THR A 158 -44.29 -26.99 19.86
N ASN A 159 -43.43 -27.40 20.79
CA ASN A 159 -42.01 -27.09 20.79
C ASN A 159 -41.31 -27.91 19.69
N SER A 160 -41.63 -27.59 18.44
CA SER A 160 -40.79 -27.94 17.30
C SER A 160 -40.15 -26.62 16.87
N PRO A 161 -38.82 -26.45 16.97
CA PRO A 161 -38.19 -25.27 16.41
C PRO A 161 -38.47 -25.28 14.91
N LEU A 162 -39.14 -24.24 14.41
CA LEU A 162 -39.20 -24.01 12.97
C LEU A 162 -37.76 -23.90 12.48
N SER A 163 -37.38 -24.75 11.55
CA SER A 163 -36.04 -24.73 10.96
C SER A 163 -35.88 -23.43 10.18
N VAL A 164 -34.73 -22.77 10.32
CA VAL A 164 -34.37 -21.52 9.62
C VAL A 164 -34.49 -21.66 8.09
N ARG A 165 -34.57 -22.89 7.56
CA ARG A 165 -34.76 -23.21 6.15
C ARG A 165 -36.11 -22.79 5.56
N ASP A 166 -37.15 -22.56 6.35
CA ASP A 166 -38.50 -22.26 5.81
C ASP A 166 -38.76 -20.75 5.60
N LEU A 167 -37.82 -19.87 5.97
CA LEU A 167 -37.99 -18.40 5.93
C LEU A 167 -37.11 -17.68 4.91
N ILE A 168 -36.30 -18.41 4.15
CA ILE A 168 -35.52 -17.85 3.05
C ILE A 168 -36.09 -18.50 1.79
N GLY A 169 -36.95 -17.76 1.08
CA GLY A 169 -37.29 -18.12 -0.29
C GLY A 169 -35.98 -18.19 -1.10
N ASP A 170 -35.86 -19.22 -1.93
CA ASP A 170 -34.74 -19.43 -2.83
C ASP A 170 -34.69 -18.33 -3.90
N ASP A 171 -34.33 -17.11 -3.50
CA ASP A 171 -33.90 -16.08 -4.43
C ASP A 171 -32.43 -16.37 -4.75
N GLU A 172 -32.25 -17.22 -5.76
CA GLU A 172 -31.01 -17.45 -6.48
C GLU A 172 -30.58 -16.13 -7.15
N TYR A 173 -30.04 -15.19 -6.35
CA TYR A 173 -29.51 -13.95 -6.86
C TYR A 173 -28.15 -14.24 -7.49
N SER A 174 -28.22 -14.63 -8.77
CA SER A 174 -27.06 -14.81 -9.64
C SER A 174 -26.37 -13.47 -9.83
N PHE A 175 -25.43 -13.14 -8.94
CA PHE A 175 -24.46 -12.08 -9.21
C PHE A 175 -23.52 -12.61 -10.28
N LYS A 176 -23.83 -12.30 -11.53
CA LYS A 176 -22.86 -12.38 -12.62
C LYS A 176 -21.71 -11.44 -12.27
N SER A 177 -20.66 -11.99 -11.67
CA SER A 177 -19.35 -11.39 -11.75
C SER A 177 -19.03 -11.34 -13.25
N ASN A 178 -19.16 -10.16 -13.84
CA ASN A 178 -18.49 -9.84 -15.08
C ASN A 178 -17.00 -9.92 -14.76
N SER A 179 -16.47 -11.13 -14.83
CA SER A 179 -15.07 -11.40 -14.71
C SER A 179 -14.40 -10.66 -15.86
N SER A 180 -13.80 -9.53 -15.52
CA SER A 180 -12.66 -8.98 -16.24
C SER A 180 -11.48 -9.97 -16.11
N THR A 181 -11.68 -11.23 -16.47
CA THR A 181 -10.64 -12.25 -16.58
C THR A 181 -9.85 -12.09 -17.89
N SER A 182 -10.34 -11.30 -18.84
CA SER A 182 -9.58 -10.94 -20.04
C SER A 182 -8.30 -10.15 -19.75
N CYS A 183 -8.22 -9.38 -18.65
CA CYS A 183 -7.03 -8.55 -18.38
C CYS A 183 -5.96 -9.26 -17.54
N LEU A 184 -6.23 -10.43 -16.94
CA LEU A 184 -5.23 -11.17 -16.16
C LEU A 184 -4.49 -12.24 -16.97
N GLN A 185 -4.96 -12.57 -18.18
CA GLN A 185 -4.23 -13.46 -19.08
C GLN A 185 -3.13 -12.75 -19.89
N ASP A 186 -3.16 -11.42 -19.99
CA ASP A 186 -2.12 -10.64 -20.69
C ASP A 186 -0.86 -10.36 -19.83
N LEU A 187 -0.87 -10.75 -18.54
CA LEU A 187 0.26 -10.56 -17.61
C LEU A 187 1.13 -11.81 -17.43
N GLN A 188 0.89 -12.85 -18.23
CA GLN A 188 1.66 -14.09 -18.20
C GLN A 188 2.64 -14.23 -19.38
N LEU A 189 2.79 -13.18 -20.19
CA LEU A 189 3.61 -13.15 -21.41
C LEU A 189 4.68 -12.03 -21.44
N LEU A 190 4.98 -11.42 -20.30
CA LEU A 190 6.13 -10.52 -20.09
C LEU A 190 6.87 -10.92 -18.81
#